data_AF-A0A067PZL8-F1
#
_entry.id   AF-A0A067PZL8-F1
#
_cell.length_a   1.000
_cell.length_b   1.000
_cell.length_c   1.000
_cell.angle_alpha   90.00
_cell.angle_beta   90.00
_cell.angle_gamma   90.00
#
_symmetry.space_group_name_H-M   'P 1'
#
loop_
_entity.id
_entity.type
_entity.pdbx_description
1 polymer ?
#
loop_
_entity_poly.entity_id
_entity_poly.type
_entity_poly.pdbx_seq_one_letter_code
_entity_poly.pdbx_strand_id
1 'polypeptide(L)'
;TPVFTAKKHETFYFRDEMVFFLVLEDTLFKVHSFFFERDSEYFRAMFRRHGTSSESRPIVLCNVSIMSFESFLGVLYPVYVIITSSKRPKALIMHQFSHFAQHLNDAYVAVCERPEALTKQEGERLGLDEVIKISKMRQDAR
;
A
#
# COMPACT_ATOMS: atom_id res chain seq x y z
N THR A 1 0.12 28.43 33.52
CA THR A 1 -0.57 27.34 32.79
C THR A 1 -0.30 26.05 33.52
N PRO A 2 -1.30 25.21 33.83
CA PRO A 2 -1.03 23.93 34.46
C PRO A 2 -0.23 23.05 33.48
N VAL A 3 0.84 22.43 33.97
CA VAL A 3 1.67 21.49 33.21
C VAL A 3 1.08 20.10 33.42
N PHE A 4 0.53 19.51 32.37
CA PHE A 4 0.01 18.15 32.40
C PHE A 4 1.14 17.16 32.09
N THR A 5 1.41 16.24 33.00
CA THR A 5 2.25 15.06 32.76
C THR A 5 1.36 13.90 32.32
N ALA A 6 1.18 13.73 31.02
CA ALA A 6 0.41 12.64 30.44
C ALA A 6 1.31 11.42 30.11
N LYS A 7 0.92 10.23 30.54
CA LYS A 7 1.56 8.97 30.09
C LYS A 7 1.12 8.69 28.65
N LYS A 8 2.09 8.41 27.78
CA LYS A 8 1.81 7.97 26.40
C LYS A 8 1.23 6.56 26.42
N HIS A 9 0.21 6.32 25.62
CA HIS A 9 -0.35 4.97 25.46
C HIS A 9 0.65 4.10 24.69
N GLU A 10 0.92 2.89 25.17
CA GLU A 10 1.98 2.03 24.61
C GLU A 10 1.66 1.56 23.18
N THR A 11 0.39 1.25 22.90
CA THR A 11 -0.06 0.79 21.56
C THR A 11 -0.59 1.91 20.65
N PHE A 12 -1.33 2.88 21.19
CA PHE A 12 -2.07 3.89 20.42
C PHE A 12 -1.47 5.31 20.57
N TYR A 13 -0.14 5.40 20.66
CA TYR A 13 0.60 6.67 20.56
C TYR A 13 1.52 6.60 19.34
N PHE A 14 0.93 6.78 18.17
CA PHE A 14 1.63 6.66 16.90
C PHE A 14 2.63 7.81 16.70
N ARG A 15 3.76 7.50 16.08
CA ARG A 15 4.69 8.51 15.59
C ARG A 15 4.18 9.01 14.24
N ASP A 16 3.78 10.27 14.20
CA ASP A 16 3.28 10.95 13.00
C ASP A 16 4.44 11.43 12.13
N GLU A 17 5.25 10.48 11.66
CA GLU A 17 6.43 10.79 10.85
C GLU A 17 6.02 10.93 9.37
N MET A 18 6.13 12.16 8.86
CA MET A 18 5.86 12.47 7.46
C MET A 18 7.16 12.41 6.64
N VAL A 19 7.04 11.89 5.42
CA VAL A 19 8.10 11.83 4.42
C VAL A 19 7.71 12.64 3.19
N PHE A 20 8.70 13.33 2.61
CA PHE A 20 8.56 14.16 1.42
C PHE A 20 9.23 13.48 0.24
N PHE A 21 8.47 13.20 -0.82
CA PHE A 21 8.96 12.65 -2.07
C PHE A 21 8.83 13.66 -3.20
N LEU A 22 9.87 13.80 -4.02
CA LEU A 22 9.82 14.58 -5.26
C LEU A 22 9.77 13.60 -6.43
N VAL A 23 8.68 13.65 -7.19
CA VAL A 23 8.37 12.74 -8.31
C VAL A 23 8.50 13.52 -9.63
N LEU A 24 8.44 12.85 -10.79
CA LEU A 24 8.44 13.51 -12.10
C LEU A 24 7.43 14.67 -12.18
N GLU A 25 7.72 15.62 -13.07
CA GLU A 25 6.99 16.90 -13.20
C GLU A 25 7.11 17.76 -11.93
N ASP A 26 8.26 17.70 -11.24
CA ASP A 26 8.59 18.47 -10.04
C ASP A 26 7.49 18.47 -8.96
N THR A 27 6.79 17.34 -8.85
CA THR A 27 5.62 17.21 -7.98
C THR A 27 6.03 16.66 -6.62
N LEU A 28 5.80 17.46 -5.58
CA LEU A 28 6.12 17.14 -4.20
C LEU A 28 4.94 16.44 -3.51
N PHE A 29 5.19 15.26 -2.94
CA PHE A 29 4.25 14.50 -2.14
C PHE A 29 4.66 14.52 -0.68
N LYS A 30 3.69 14.71 0.22
CA LYS A 30 3.86 14.59 1.67
C LYS A 30 2.94 13.48 2.19
N VAL A 31 3.53 12.38 2.67
CA VAL A 31 2.81 11.16 3.08
C VAL A 31 3.42 10.59 4.38
N HIS A 32 2.77 9.62 5.03
CA HIS A 32 3.28 9.06 6.29
C HIS A 32 4.32 7.97 6.00
N SER A 33 5.48 8.03 6.65
CA SER A 33 6.56 7.05 6.46
C SER A 33 6.14 5.64 6.89
N PHE A 34 5.28 5.55 7.91
CA PHE A 34 4.79 4.29 8.49
C PHE A 34 4.35 3.26 7.44
N PHE A 35 3.54 3.66 6.45
CA PHE A 35 3.02 2.72 5.44
C PHE A 35 4.09 2.19 4.48
N PHE A 36 5.18 2.93 4.30
CA PHE A 36 6.31 2.50 3.50
C PHE A 36 7.23 1.59 4.31
N GLU A 37 7.44 1.91 5.58
CA GLU A 37 8.39 1.19 6.44
C GLU A 37 7.85 -0.13 7.00
N ARG A 38 6.53 -0.23 7.18
CA ARG A 38 5.86 -1.37 7.82
C ARG A 38 6.33 -2.70 7.21
N ASP A 39 6.24 -2.81 5.89
CA ASP A 39 6.48 -4.08 5.16
C ASP A 39 7.60 -3.99 4.12
N SER A 40 8.37 -2.89 4.06
CA SER A 40 9.44 -2.73 3.08
C SER A 40 10.80 -2.46 3.71
N GLU A 41 11.69 -3.44 3.64
CA GLU A 41 13.10 -3.23 3.98
C GLU A 41 13.75 -2.17 3.10
N TYR A 42 13.39 -2.13 1.82
CA TYR A 42 13.89 -1.15 0.87
C TYR A 42 13.61 0.29 1.33
N PHE A 43 12.37 0.62 1.68
CA PHE A 43 12.04 1.96 2.16
C PHE A 43 12.68 2.27 3.51
N ARG A 44 12.76 1.29 4.43
CA ARG A 44 13.49 1.47 5.70
C ARG A 44 14.97 1.80 5.45
N ALA A 45 15.64 1.10 4.55
CA ALA A 45 17.03 1.37 4.20
C ALA A 45 17.19 2.73 3.50
N MET A 46 16.28 3.06 2.57
CA MET A 46 16.24 4.34 1.88
C MET A 46 16.11 5.51 2.87
N PHE A 47 15.17 5.44 3.81
CA PHE A 47 14.91 6.50 4.78
C PHE A 47 16.06 6.64 5.78
N ARG A 48 16.66 5.54 6.24
CA ARG A 48 17.87 5.59 7.08
C ARG A 48 19.03 6.29 6.37
N ARG A 49 19.25 6.00 5.09
CA ARG A 49 20.33 6.61 4.30
C ARG A 49 20.07 8.09 4.01
N HIS A 50 18.82 8.46 3.75
CA HIS A 50 18.45 9.85 3.46
C HIS A 50 18.40 10.72 4.73
N GLY A 51 17.99 10.13 5.86
CA GLY A 51 17.62 10.86 7.07
C GLY A 51 16.29 11.59 6.91
N THR A 52 16.04 12.57 7.78
CA THR A 52 14.76 13.31 7.81
C THR A 52 14.53 14.12 6.53
N SER A 53 13.53 13.74 5.74
CA SER A 53 13.13 14.52 4.56
C SER A 53 12.33 15.77 4.95
N SER A 54 12.36 16.80 4.10
CA SER A 54 11.58 18.03 4.23
C SER A 54 11.17 18.54 2.84
N GLU A 55 10.34 19.60 2.78
CA GLU A 55 10.02 20.28 1.51
C GLU A 55 11.27 20.77 0.77
N SER A 56 12.28 21.24 1.51
CA SER A 56 13.56 21.69 0.98
C SER A 56 14.57 20.56 0.73
N ARG A 57 14.30 19.34 1.21
CA ARG A 57 15.18 18.17 1.08
C ARG A 57 14.39 16.88 0.88
N PRO A 58 13.60 16.78 -0.21
CA PRO A 58 12.77 15.61 -0.47
C PRO A 58 13.62 14.41 -0.91
N ILE A 59 13.04 13.22 -0.82
CA ILE A 59 13.57 12.02 -1.44
C ILE A 59 13.17 12.05 -2.92
N VAL A 60 14.16 12.15 -3.82
CA VAL A 60 13.91 12.29 -5.26
C VAL A 60 13.71 10.92 -5.90
N LEU A 61 12.59 10.74 -6.60
CA LEU A 61 12.22 9.56 -7.38
C LEU A 61 12.23 9.92 -8.87
N CYS A 62 13.42 10.06 -9.45
CA CYS A 62 13.65 10.61 -10.79
C CYS A 62 13.03 9.83 -11.96
N ASN A 63 12.65 8.57 -11.77
CA ASN A 63 12.09 7.70 -12.83
C ASN A 63 10.67 7.23 -12.51
N VAL A 64 9.97 7.90 -11.60
CA VAL A 64 8.61 7.53 -11.19
C VAL A 64 7.65 8.57 -11.71
N SER A 65 6.65 8.15 -12.49
CA SER A 65 5.57 9.04 -12.93
C SER A 65 4.62 9.35 -11.78
N ILE A 66 3.95 10.51 -11.83
CA ILE A 66 2.87 10.86 -10.89
C ILE A 66 1.84 9.74 -10.82
N MET A 67 1.38 9.23 -11.96
CA MET A 67 0.35 8.19 -12.02
C MET A 67 0.77 6.88 -11.35
N SER A 68 2.03 6.47 -11.53
CA SER A 68 2.58 5.28 -10.87
C SER A 68 2.65 5.48 -9.37
N PHE A 69 3.07 6.66 -8.91
CA PHE A 69 3.14 6.97 -7.49
C PHE A 69 1.75 7.08 -6.85
N GLU A 70 0.78 7.73 -7.50
CA GLU A 70 -0.63 7.78 -7.07
C GLU A 70 -1.22 6.36 -6.94
N SER A 71 -0.94 5.49 -7.90
CA SER A 71 -1.42 4.09 -7.88
C SER A 71 -0.79 3.31 -6.73
N PHE A 72 0.51 3.49 -6.48
CA PHE A 72 1.19 2.90 -5.33
C PHE A 72 0.63 3.41 -4.00
N LEU A 73 0.37 4.71 -3.89
CA LEU A 73 -0.28 5.30 -2.73
C LEU A 73 -1.71 4.76 -2.53
N GLY A 74 -2.45 4.47 -3.60
CA GLY A 74 -3.76 3.82 -3.53
C GLY A 74 -3.73 2.45 -2.84
N VAL A 75 -2.64 1.68 -3.02
CA VAL A 75 -2.43 0.40 -2.33
C VAL A 75 -2.10 0.62 -0.84
N LEU A 76 -1.31 1.64 -0.52
CA LEU A 76 -0.92 1.96 0.86
C LEU A 76 -2.03 2.65 1.67
N TYR A 77 -2.91 3.39 0.99
CA TYR A 77 -4.00 4.20 1.56
C TYR A 77 -5.38 3.80 0.99
N PRO A 78 -5.82 2.54 1.17
CA PRO A 78 -7.04 2.04 0.54
C PRO A 78 -8.33 2.76 0.96
N VAL A 79 -8.32 3.50 2.09
CA VAL A 79 -9.50 4.21 2.62
C VAL A 79 -9.40 5.75 2.49
N TYR A 80 -8.20 6.32 2.42
CA TYR A 80 -8.00 7.78 2.51
C TYR A 80 -8.04 8.51 1.15
N VAL A 81 -7.76 7.82 0.05
CA VAL A 81 -7.79 8.41 -1.31
C VAL A 81 -9.23 8.74 -1.76
N ILE A 82 -10.24 8.16 -1.11
CA ILE A 82 -11.66 8.44 -1.41
C ILE A 82 -12.03 9.89 -1.01
N ILE A 83 -11.38 10.47 0.01
CA ILE A 83 -11.90 11.66 0.71
C ILE A 83 -11.16 12.96 0.32
N THR A 84 -9.95 12.92 -0.21
CA THR A 84 -9.20 14.16 -0.52
C THR A 84 -9.44 14.67 -1.95
N SER A 85 -9.62 15.98 -2.08
CA SER A 85 -10.02 16.70 -3.29
C SER A 85 -8.90 16.80 -4.34
N SER A 86 -9.10 16.23 -5.52
CA SER A 86 -8.36 16.59 -6.74
C SER A 86 -9.25 16.48 -7.97
N LYS A 87 -9.07 17.42 -8.91
CA LYS A 87 -9.94 17.74 -10.07
C LYS A 87 -9.84 16.76 -11.25
N ARG A 88 -9.59 15.47 -11.02
CA ARG A 88 -9.77 14.43 -12.05
C ARG A 88 -11.07 13.67 -11.73
N PRO A 89 -11.91 13.29 -12.70
CA PRO A 89 -13.13 12.53 -12.42
C PRO A 89 -12.76 11.21 -11.74
N LYS A 90 -12.96 11.15 -10.43
CA LYS A 90 -12.64 10.04 -9.51
C LYS A 90 -13.26 8.70 -9.91
N ALA A 91 -14.24 8.72 -10.81
CA ALA A 91 -14.92 7.54 -11.33
C ALA A 91 -14.01 6.60 -12.14
N LEU A 92 -13.03 7.11 -12.89
CA LEU A 92 -12.18 6.27 -13.75
C LEU A 92 -11.16 5.45 -12.94
N ILE A 93 -10.56 6.05 -11.91
CA ILE A 93 -9.61 5.35 -11.03
C ILE A 93 -10.36 4.37 -10.13
N MET A 94 -11.54 4.76 -9.60
CA MET A 94 -12.38 3.83 -8.85
C MET A 94 -12.90 2.69 -9.71
N HIS A 95 -13.28 2.92 -10.97
CA HIS A 95 -13.70 1.86 -11.90
C HIS A 95 -12.55 0.93 -12.29
N GLN A 96 -11.34 1.44 -12.55
CA GLN A 96 -10.19 0.58 -12.85
C GLN A 96 -9.74 -0.22 -11.62
N PHE A 97 -9.75 0.38 -10.43
CA PHE A 97 -9.37 -0.30 -9.20
C PHE A 97 -10.46 -1.26 -8.72
N SER A 98 -11.75 -0.92 -8.87
CA SER A 98 -12.86 -1.84 -8.61
C SER A 98 -12.85 -2.99 -9.59
N HIS A 99 -12.57 -2.74 -10.87
CA HIS A 99 -12.46 -3.79 -11.87
C HIS A 99 -11.22 -4.67 -11.64
N PHE A 100 -10.09 -4.12 -11.20
CA PHE A 100 -8.90 -4.89 -10.84
C PHE A 100 -9.11 -5.71 -9.56
N ALA A 101 -9.68 -5.11 -8.50
CA ALA A 101 -10.02 -5.81 -7.27
C ALA A 101 -11.11 -6.86 -7.49
N GLN A 102 -12.09 -6.57 -8.36
CA GLN A 102 -13.11 -7.53 -8.77
C GLN A 102 -12.49 -8.64 -9.60
N HIS A 103 -11.63 -8.37 -10.58
CA HIS A 103 -10.93 -9.41 -11.33
C HIS A 103 -10.02 -10.26 -10.45
N LEU A 104 -9.36 -9.67 -9.45
CA LEU A 104 -8.58 -10.41 -8.47
C LEU A 104 -9.49 -11.30 -7.61
N ASN A 105 -10.63 -10.79 -7.15
CA ASN A 105 -11.60 -11.61 -6.43
C ASN A 105 -12.19 -12.70 -7.32
N ASP A 106 -12.58 -12.41 -8.56
CA ASP A 106 -13.13 -13.37 -9.51
C ASP A 106 -12.10 -14.43 -9.88
N ALA A 107 -10.84 -14.05 -10.08
CA ALA A 107 -9.75 -15.01 -10.28
C ALA A 107 -9.52 -15.86 -9.02
N TYR A 108 -9.58 -15.26 -7.83
CA TYR A 108 -9.42 -15.95 -6.57
C TYR A 108 -10.59 -16.90 -6.27
N VAL A 109 -11.83 -16.50 -6.58
CA VAL A 109 -13.05 -17.30 -6.51
C VAL A 109 -12.99 -18.44 -7.53
N ALA A 110 -12.66 -18.16 -8.79
CA ALA A 110 -12.52 -19.18 -9.83
C ALA A 110 -11.44 -20.22 -9.46
N VAL A 111 -10.33 -19.77 -8.86
CA VAL A 111 -9.31 -20.68 -8.32
C VAL A 111 -9.87 -21.46 -7.12
N CYS A 112 -10.59 -20.85 -6.19
CA CYS A 112 -11.18 -21.58 -5.05
C CYS A 112 -12.26 -22.59 -5.47
N GLU A 113 -13.09 -22.29 -6.48
CA GLU A 113 -14.17 -23.16 -6.96
C GLU A 113 -13.68 -24.31 -7.85
N ARG A 114 -12.45 -24.21 -8.38
CA ARG A 114 -11.88 -25.23 -9.27
C ARG A 114 -11.70 -26.58 -8.56
N PRO A 115 -12.21 -27.70 -9.11
CA PRO A 115 -12.14 -29.01 -8.47
C PRO A 115 -10.70 -29.57 -8.41
N GLU A 116 -9.85 -29.19 -9.36
CA GLU A 116 -8.44 -29.59 -9.42
C GLU A 116 -7.57 -28.82 -8.42
N ALA A 117 -6.60 -29.51 -7.83
CA ALA A 117 -5.56 -28.91 -7.02
C ALA A 117 -4.75 -27.84 -7.80
N LEU A 118 -4.09 -26.94 -7.07
CA LEU A 118 -3.07 -26.09 -7.67
C LEU A 118 -1.90 -26.95 -8.14
N THR A 119 -1.39 -26.67 -9.34
CA THR A 119 -0.15 -27.26 -9.83
C THR A 119 1.05 -26.67 -9.09
N LYS A 120 2.19 -27.37 -9.14
CA LYS A 120 3.45 -26.89 -8.55
C LYS A 120 3.85 -25.52 -9.12
N GLN A 121 3.73 -25.33 -10.44
CA GLN A 121 4.09 -24.09 -11.11
C GLN A 121 3.16 -22.93 -10.74
N GLU A 122 1.86 -23.18 -10.56
CA GLU A 122 0.92 -22.18 -10.05
C GLU A 122 1.26 -21.79 -8.61
N GLY A 123 1.56 -22.78 -7.76
CA GLY A 123 1.95 -22.53 -6.37
C GLY A 123 3.24 -21.70 -6.25
N GLU A 124 4.24 -21.97 -7.10
CA GLU A 124 5.48 -21.18 -7.17
C GLU A 124 5.22 -19.72 -7.60
N ARG A 125 4.25 -19.47 -8.48
CA ARG A 125 3.89 -18.12 -8.94
C ARG A 125 3.06 -17.32 -7.93
N LEU A 126 2.19 -18.00 -7.19
CA LEU A 126 1.29 -17.37 -6.21
C LEU A 126 1.99 -17.05 -4.89
N GLY A 127 3.01 -17.84 -4.52
CA GLY A 127 3.66 -17.74 -3.22
C GLY A 127 2.93 -18.54 -2.13
N LEU A 128 3.67 -18.91 -1.09
CA LEU A 128 3.23 -19.87 -0.07
C LEU A 128 1.98 -19.41 0.69
N ASP A 129 1.92 -18.13 1.06
CA ASP A 129 0.81 -17.58 1.86
C ASP A 129 -0.53 -17.68 1.12
N GLU A 130 -0.55 -17.32 -0.16
CA GLU A 130 -1.76 -17.42 -1.00
C GLU A 130 -2.13 -18.88 -1.26
N VAL A 131 -1.15 -19.78 -1.46
CA VAL A 131 -1.40 -21.22 -1.59
C VAL A 131 -2.06 -21.81 -0.33
N ILE A 132 -1.56 -21.44 0.86
CA ILE A 132 -2.13 -21.88 2.14
C ILE A 132 -3.56 -21.37 2.28
N LYS A 133 -3.79 -20.09 1.98
CA LYS A 133 -5.10 -19.45 2.10
C LYS A 133 -6.13 -20.05 1.15
N ILE A 134 -5.76 -20.28 -0.11
CA ILE A 134 -6.61 -20.96 -1.12
C ILE A 134 -6.91 -22.39 -0.69
N SER A 135 -5.91 -23.13 -0.20
CA SER A 135 -6.08 -24.51 0.25
C SER A 135 -7.03 -24.62 1.44
N LYS A 136 -6.90 -23.71 2.42
CA LYS A 136 -7.79 -23.63 3.57
C LYS A 136 -9.23 -23.33 3.15
N MET A 137 -9.43 -22.32 2.29
CA MET A 137 -10.76 -21.94 1.82
C MET A 137 -11.46 -23.06 1.04
N ARG A 138 -10.71 -23.80 0.21
CA ARG A 138 -11.22 -24.99 -0.50
C ARG A 138 -11.61 -26.13 0.44
N GLN A 139 -10.90 -26.27 1.55
CA GLN A 139 -11.22 -27.28 2.57
C GLN A 139 -12.48 -26.88 3.36
N ASP A 140 -12.61 -25.61 3.73
CA ASP A 140 -13.76 -25.10 4.49
C ASP A 140 -15.06 -25.07 3.67
N ALA A 141 -14.95 -25.02 2.33
CA ALA A 141 -16.08 -25.04 1.40
C ALA A 141 -16.58 -26.46 1.01
N ARG A 142 -15.95 -27.52 1.51
CA ARG A 142 -16.31 -28.93 1.27
C ARG A 142 -16.83 -29.57 2.55
#